data_AF-A0A7S1G5M2-F1
#
_entry.id   AF-A0A7S1G5M2-F1
#
_cell.length_a   1.000
_cell.length_b   1.000
_cell.length_c   1.000
_cell.angle_alpha   90.00
_cell.angle_beta   90.00
_cell.angle_gamma   90.00
#
_symmetry.space_group_name_H-M   'P 1'
#
loop_
_entity.id
_entity.type
_entity.pdbx_description
1 polymer ?
#
loop_
_entity_poly.entity_id
_entity_poly.type
_entity_poly.pdbx_seq_one_letter_code
_entity_poly.pdbx_strand_id
1 'polypeptide(L)'
;CTAAACRDRLFDPPARWLLVPRSATTAGSDCNKIGVSHEGFATEGARCQQRVGSCLDGQIDDLYAADAASDAPRHFLAAAVAARSGGAAVGLAMAASTAAGGGGLQLSTARRQASVVRVEVDAAALRYTVNTSPGEIRAAAAADFAAASGGGRLVARVVNVGTLRAEFTVTVDRCTPDGGIAAVAAQTLTLAAPPGDGAEAEVAFALSLTPAAAAADADAEYSCVVAVRDALARETHAVAVSFAVAAIVDDRGTQGGSLAASGTGATATGGAADGVQLLAREATCVDACPSFFDVLCLAFAGGCLARAAAVVAGVVVACCCLAGVARRPQLLCWLCGPR
;
A
#
# COMPACT_ATOMS: atom_id res chain seq x y z
N CYS A 1 -9.23 -13.85 -11.15
CA CYS A 1 -8.09 -14.67 -11.63
C CYS A 1 -8.41 -15.52 -12.85
N THR A 2 -7.59 -15.48 -13.90
CA THR A 2 -7.53 -16.56 -14.89
C THR A 2 -6.84 -17.78 -14.27
N ALA A 3 -7.21 -19.00 -14.68
CA ALA A 3 -6.63 -20.23 -14.11
C ALA A 3 -5.09 -20.30 -14.24
N ALA A 4 -4.52 -19.62 -15.24
CA ALA A 4 -3.08 -19.50 -15.43
C ALA A 4 -2.40 -18.67 -14.32
N ALA A 5 -2.95 -17.50 -13.98
CA ALA A 5 -2.37 -16.62 -12.97
C ALA A 5 -2.37 -17.25 -11.56
N CYS A 6 -3.39 -18.03 -11.20
CA CYS A 6 -3.40 -18.76 -9.93
C CYS A 6 -2.37 -19.89 -9.89
N ARG A 7 -2.17 -20.60 -11.02
CA ARG A 7 -1.21 -21.70 -11.10
C ARG A 7 0.22 -21.20 -10.94
N ASP A 8 0.56 -20.09 -11.58
CA ASP A 8 1.93 -19.56 -11.53
C ASP A 8 2.29 -19.07 -10.12
N ARG A 9 1.31 -18.52 -9.38
CA ARG A 9 1.47 -18.10 -7.98
C ARG A 9 1.60 -19.25 -6.98
N LEU A 10 1.21 -20.48 -7.35
CA LEU A 10 1.36 -21.65 -6.46
C LEU A 10 2.83 -21.94 -6.14
N PHE A 11 3.73 -21.56 -7.05
CA PHE A 11 5.17 -21.77 -6.93
C PHE A 11 5.92 -20.51 -6.47
N ASP A 12 5.19 -19.47 -6.06
CA ASP A 12 5.84 -18.28 -5.51
C ASP A 12 6.62 -18.63 -4.24
N PRO A 13 7.82 -18.05 -4.06
CA PRO A 13 8.61 -18.28 -2.86
C PRO A 13 7.87 -17.75 -1.62
N PRO A 14 8.20 -18.26 -0.42
CA PRO A 14 7.62 -17.78 0.85
C PRO A 14 7.71 -16.27 1.04
N ALA A 15 8.68 -15.61 0.41
CA ALA A 15 8.83 -14.16 0.41
C ALA A 15 7.59 -13.41 -0.12
N ARG A 16 6.83 -14.00 -1.05
CA ARG A 16 5.63 -13.41 -1.67
C ARG A 16 4.32 -13.85 -1.02
N TRP A 17 4.39 -14.65 0.05
CA TRP A 17 3.21 -14.95 0.86
C TRP A 17 2.69 -13.67 1.52
N LEU A 18 1.39 -13.57 1.76
CA LEU A 18 0.82 -12.36 2.37
C LEU A 18 0.77 -12.48 3.89
N LEU A 19 1.28 -11.46 4.58
CA LEU A 19 1.10 -11.23 6.01
C LEU A 19 0.15 -10.05 6.22
N VAL A 20 -1.13 -10.36 6.42
CA VAL A 20 -2.21 -9.36 6.50
C VAL A 20 -2.65 -9.14 7.96
N PRO A 21 -2.88 -7.89 8.40
CA PRO A 21 -3.45 -7.64 9.71
C PRO A 21 -4.88 -8.17 9.82
N ARG A 22 -5.27 -8.65 11.01
CA ARG A 22 -6.63 -9.16 11.27
C ARG A 22 -7.73 -8.12 10.99
N SER A 23 -7.43 -6.83 11.07
CA SER A 23 -8.38 -5.75 10.76
C SER A 23 -8.86 -5.75 9.31
N ALA A 24 -8.08 -6.31 8.38
CA ALA A 24 -8.44 -6.44 6.97
C ALA A 24 -9.18 -7.75 6.66
N THR A 25 -9.44 -8.58 7.67
CA THR A 25 -10.20 -9.82 7.55
C THR A 25 -11.58 -9.68 8.18
N THR A 26 -12.53 -10.51 7.74
CA THR A 26 -13.90 -10.54 8.26
C THR A 26 -14.37 -11.98 8.44
N ALA A 27 -15.39 -12.18 9.29
CA ALA A 27 -16.11 -13.45 9.38
C ALA A 27 -17.18 -13.62 8.29
N GLY A 28 -17.36 -12.60 7.44
CA GLY A 28 -18.26 -12.63 6.28
C GLY A 28 -19.28 -11.50 6.23
N SER A 29 -19.46 -10.76 7.33
CA SER A 29 -20.44 -9.65 7.47
C SER A 29 -19.95 -8.35 6.86
N ASP A 30 -18.64 -8.09 6.94
CA ASP A 30 -18.08 -6.81 6.52
C ASP A 30 -17.68 -6.81 5.04
N CYS A 31 -18.13 -5.78 4.32
CA CYS A 31 -17.69 -5.49 2.95
C CYS A 31 -16.21 -5.08 2.86
N ASN A 32 -15.63 -5.29 1.68
CA ASN A 32 -14.27 -4.85 1.31
C ASN A 32 -13.16 -5.38 2.24
N LYS A 33 -13.35 -6.60 2.74
CA LYS A 33 -12.39 -7.32 3.58
C LYS A 33 -12.20 -8.74 3.09
N ILE A 34 -11.06 -9.32 3.43
CA ILE A 34 -10.74 -10.72 3.12
C ILE A 34 -11.72 -11.62 3.89
N GLY A 35 -12.43 -12.46 3.14
CA GLY A 35 -13.41 -13.40 3.70
C GLY A 35 -14.85 -12.87 3.69
N VAL A 36 -15.13 -11.77 2.97
CA VAL A 36 -16.50 -11.32 2.75
C VAL A 36 -17.35 -12.46 2.17
N SER A 37 -18.54 -12.67 2.74
CA SER A 37 -19.42 -13.76 2.36
C SER A 37 -20.68 -13.21 1.68
N HIS A 38 -21.57 -14.12 1.29
CA HIS A 38 -22.88 -13.75 0.77
C HIS A 38 -23.63 -12.80 1.71
N GLU A 39 -23.50 -12.96 3.03
CA GLU A 39 -24.22 -12.12 3.99
C GLU A 39 -23.78 -10.65 3.92
N GLY A 40 -22.48 -10.38 3.98
CA GLY A 40 -21.94 -9.02 3.82
C GLY A 40 -22.25 -8.42 2.46
N PHE A 41 -22.19 -9.22 1.39
CA PHE A 41 -22.53 -8.77 0.05
C PHE A 41 -24.02 -8.46 -0.13
N ALA A 42 -24.91 -9.32 0.38
CA ALA A 42 -26.35 -9.16 0.20
C ALA A 42 -26.95 -8.01 1.03
N THR A 43 -26.29 -7.66 2.14
CA THR A 43 -26.72 -6.59 3.06
C THR A 43 -26.09 -5.23 2.75
N GLU A 44 -25.37 -5.11 1.63
CA GLU A 44 -24.79 -3.84 1.20
C GLU A 44 -25.85 -2.75 1.03
N GLY A 45 -25.61 -1.60 1.67
CA GLY A 45 -26.47 -0.44 1.59
C GLY A 45 -26.56 0.11 0.16
N ALA A 46 -27.78 0.39 -0.29
CA ALA A 46 -28.06 0.92 -1.62
C ALA A 46 -27.48 0.08 -2.79
N ARG A 47 -27.39 -1.26 -2.64
CA ARG A 47 -26.80 -2.20 -3.62
C ARG A 47 -27.09 -1.93 -5.11
N CYS A 48 -28.31 -1.53 -5.46
CA CYS A 48 -28.71 -1.30 -6.85
C CYS A 48 -28.14 0.01 -7.44
N GLN A 49 -27.64 0.90 -6.59
CA GLN A 49 -27.03 2.17 -6.94
C GLN A 49 -25.50 2.10 -6.83
N GLN A 50 -24.95 1.02 -6.28
CA GLN A 50 -23.52 0.81 -6.18
C GLN A 50 -22.92 0.37 -7.52
N ARG A 51 -21.60 0.54 -7.64
CA ARG A 51 -20.85 0.04 -8.79
C ARG A 51 -20.88 -1.49 -8.85
N VAL A 52 -20.80 -2.04 -10.05
CA VAL A 52 -20.57 -3.48 -10.21
C VAL A 52 -19.26 -3.86 -9.50
N GLY A 53 -19.31 -4.91 -8.66
CA GLY A 53 -18.16 -5.35 -7.86
C GLY A 53 -17.97 -4.58 -6.56
N SER A 54 -18.91 -3.72 -6.16
CA SER A 54 -18.95 -3.15 -4.82
C SER A 54 -18.93 -4.24 -3.75
N CYS A 55 -18.45 -3.92 -2.54
CA CYS A 55 -18.28 -4.84 -1.42
C CYS A 55 -17.22 -5.95 -1.59
N LEU A 56 -16.64 -6.10 -2.79
CA LEU A 56 -15.65 -7.13 -3.12
C LEU A 56 -14.22 -6.59 -3.28
N ASP A 57 -13.92 -5.38 -2.79
CA ASP A 57 -12.56 -4.85 -2.81
C ASP A 57 -11.70 -5.45 -1.68
N GLY A 58 -10.39 -5.27 -1.74
CA GLY A 58 -9.47 -5.63 -0.66
C GLY A 58 -9.31 -7.14 -0.45
N GLN A 59 -9.52 -7.93 -1.51
CA GLN A 59 -9.35 -9.38 -1.48
C GLN A 59 -7.87 -9.76 -1.59
N ILE A 60 -7.59 -11.05 -1.39
CA ILE A 60 -6.23 -11.61 -1.48
C ILE A 60 -5.59 -11.28 -2.83
N ASP A 61 -6.35 -11.35 -3.93
CA ASP A 61 -5.85 -11.04 -5.27
C ASP A 61 -5.51 -9.54 -5.41
N ASP A 62 -6.34 -8.66 -4.87
CA ASP A 62 -6.13 -7.21 -4.92
C ASP A 62 -4.87 -6.82 -4.15
N LEU A 63 -4.69 -7.35 -2.94
CA LEU A 63 -3.52 -7.08 -2.11
C LEU A 63 -2.25 -7.62 -2.76
N TYR A 64 -2.31 -8.83 -3.32
CA TYR A 64 -1.18 -9.42 -4.03
C TYR A 64 -0.81 -8.58 -5.26
N ALA A 65 -1.80 -8.17 -6.06
CA ALA A 65 -1.57 -7.38 -7.27
C ALA A 65 -1.02 -5.98 -6.93
N ALA A 66 -1.55 -5.34 -5.88
CA ALA A 66 -1.05 -4.07 -5.40
C ALA A 66 0.41 -4.15 -4.96
N ASP A 67 0.79 -5.19 -4.22
CA ASP A 67 2.17 -5.41 -3.80
C ASP A 67 3.09 -5.82 -4.96
N ALA A 68 2.60 -6.62 -5.92
CA ALA A 68 3.37 -7.01 -7.11
C ALA A 68 3.64 -5.85 -8.06
N ALA A 69 2.77 -4.84 -8.08
CA ALA A 69 2.92 -3.62 -8.88
C ALA A 69 3.61 -2.48 -8.13
N SER A 70 3.89 -2.64 -6.83
CA SER A 70 4.51 -1.61 -5.99
C SER A 70 6.02 -1.80 -5.89
N ASP A 71 6.78 -0.71 -6.02
CA ASP A 71 8.21 -0.69 -5.72
C ASP A 71 8.50 -0.83 -4.21
N ALA A 72 7.47 -0.65 -3.36
CA ALA A 72 7.52 -0.81 -1.92
C ALA A 72 6.34 -1.68 -1.45
N PRO A 73 6.42 -3.02 -1.62
CA PRO A 73 5.38 -3.93 -1.16
C PRO A 73 5.20 -3.84 0.35
N ARG A 74 3.97 -4.05 0.84
CA ARG A 74 3.63 -3.87 2.28
C ARG A 74 3.10 -5.13 2.94
N HIS A 75 2.48 -6.01 2.16
CA HIS A 75 1.78 -7.21 2.58
C HIS A 75 2.58 -8.47 2.30
N PHE A 76 3.46 -8.49 1.30
CA PHE A 76 4.40 -9.59 1.09
C PHE A 76 5.22 -9.81 2.34
N LEU A 77 5.36 -11.08 2.74
CA LEU A 77 5.91 -11.50 4.01
C LEU A 77 7.31 -10.94 4.20
N ALA A 78 8.14 -10.96 3.16
CA ALA A 78 9.48 -10.36 3.20
C ALA A 78 9.44 -8.88 3.56
N ALA A 79 8.58 -8.11 2.91
CA ALA A 79 8.48 -6.67 3.14
C ALA A 79 7.80 -6.34 4.47
N ALA A 80 6.72 -7.05 4.81
CA ALA A 80 5.99 -6.90 6.06
C ALA A 80 6.85 -7.22 7.29
N VAL A 81 7.77 -8.19 7.16
CA VAL A 81 8.73 -8.56 8.20
C VAL A 81 9.92 -7.60 8.21
N ALA A 82 10.45 -7.21 7.04
CA ALA A 82 11.53 -6.22 6.94
C ALA A 82 11.10 -4.89 7.60
N ALA A 83 9.91 -4.39 7.31
CA ALA A 83 9.37 -3.17 7.91
C ALA A 83 9.29 -3.25 9.45
N ARG A 84 8.84 -4.39 9.99
CA ARG A 84 8.73 -4.60 11.45
C ARG A 84 10.08 -4.84 12.14
N SER A 85 11.05 -5.37 11.41
CA SER A 85 12.39 -5.63 11.92
C SER A 85 13.32 -4.42 11.82
N GLY A 86 12.85 -3.29 11.28
CA GLY A 86 13.65 -2.08 11.09
C GLY A 86 14.62 -2.19 9.92
N GLY A 87 14.24 -2.94 8.87
CA GLY A 87 15.05 -3.17 7.68
C GLY A 87 16.18 -4.20 7.85
N ALA A 88 16.31 -4.84 9.02
CA ALA A 88 17.26 -5.93 9.19
C ALA A 88 16.95 -7.05 8.18
N ALA A 89 17.99 -7.58 7.53
CA ALA A 89 17.84 -8.72 6.64
C ALA A 89 17.23 -9.89 7.44
N VAL A 90 16.01 -10.28 7.05
CA VAL A 90 15.31 -11.44 7.61
C VAL A 90 15.28 -12.52 6.56
N GLY A 91 15.96 -13.63 6.83
CA GLY A 91 15.79 -14.83 6.03
C GLY A 91 14.45 -15.45 6.35
N LEU A 92 13.67 -15.73 5.30
CA LEU A 92 12.41 -16.44 5.41
C LEU A 92 12.63 -17.87 4.95
N ALA A 93 12.43 -18.81 5.86
CA ALA A 93 12.50 -20.22 5.54
C ALA A 93 11.23 -20.91 6.03
N MET A 94 10.76 -21.85 5.23
CA MET A 94 9.85 -22.87 5.72
C MET A 94 10.70 -23.87 6.48
N ALA A 95 10.57 -23.87 7.81
CA ALA A 95 11.18 -24.90 8.61
C ALA A 95 10.40 -26.20 8.39
N ALA A 96 11.08 -27.22 7.87
CA ALA A 96 10.61 -28.59 8.01
C ALA A 96 10.62 -28.91 9.50
N SER A 97 9.45 -28.86 10.13
CA SER A 97 9.32 -29.26 11.52
C SER A 97 9.69 -30.73 11.63
N THR A 98 10.66 -31.05 12.49
CA THR A 98 10.94 -32.41 12.94
C THR A 98 9.93 -32.90 13.97
N ALA A 99 9.05 -32.02 14.46
CA ALA A 99 7.90 -32.38 15.29
C ALA A 99 6.67 -32.63 14.41
N ALA A 100 6.01 -33.77 14.66
CA ALA A 100 4.93 -34.36 13.90
C ALA A 100 3.94 -33.35 13.28
N GLY A 101 4.01 -33.19 11.95
CA GLY A 101 2.83 -32.90 11.12
C GLY A 101 2.52 -31.45 10.76
N GLY A 102 3.47 -30.51 10.78
CA GLY A 102 3.22 -29.16 10.23
C GLY A 102 4.48 -28.38 9.91
N GLY A 103 4.59 -27.85 8.68
CA GLY A 103 5.64 -26.89 8.34
C GLY A 103 5.49 -25.60 9.16
N GLY A 104 6.60 -25.10 9.70
CA GLY A 104 6.64 -23.86 10.47
C GLY A 104 7.17 -22.70 9.64
N LEU A 105 6.68 -21.49 9.88
CA LEU A 105 7.31 -20.28 9.36
C LEU A 105 8.49 -19.90 10.27
N GLN A 106 9.70 -19.94 9.74
CA GLN A 106 10.91 -19.52 10.45
C GLN A 106 11.41 -18.18 9.90
N LEU A 107 11.68 -17.27 10.82
CA LEU A 107 12.25 -15.96 10.55
C LEU A 107 13.66 -15.94 11.15
N SER A 108 14.68 -15.80 10.33
CA SER A 108 16.03 -15.52 10.82
C SER A 108 16.21 -14.01 10.95
N THR A 109 17.01 -13.56 11.91
CA THR A 109 17.27 -12.14 12.13
C THR A 109 18.76 -11.89 12.13
N ALA A 110 19.19 -10.83 11.43
CA ALA A 110 20.56 -10.33 11.49
C ALA A 110 20.86 -9.58 12.80
N ARG A 111 19.90 -9.45 13.72
CA ARG A 111 20.12 -8.80 15.02
C ARG A 111 21.09 -9.61 15.86
N ARG A 112 22.04 -8.92 16.49
CA ARG A 112 22.98 -9.52 17.43
C ARG A 112 22.22 -10.07 18.65
N GLN A 113 22.20 -11.39 18.78
CA GLN A 113 21.72 -12.09 19.97
C GLN A 113 22.92 -12.67 20.71
N ALA A 114 23.22 -12.14 21.89
CA ALA A 114 24.31 -12.64 22.72
C ALA A 114 23.76 -13.71 23.67
N SER A 115 24.21 -14.96 23.47
CA SER A 115 23.92 -16.06 24.38
C SER A 115 25.02 -16.15 25.42
N VAL A 116 24.64 -16.10 26.70
CA VAL A 116 25.59 -16.34 27.80
C VAL A 116 25.74 -17.84 27.99
N VAL A 117 26.93 -18.36 27.67
CA VAL A 117 27.26 -19.77 27.85
C VAL A 117 28.21 -19.90 29.04
N ARG A 118 27.83 -20.72 30.01
CA ARG A 118 28.72 -21.10 31.12
C ARG A 118 29.42 -22.40 30.76
N VAL A 119 30.74 -22.35 30.62
CA VAL A 119 31.58 -23.53 30.44
C VAL A 119 32.32 -23.77 31.74
N GLU A 120 32.05 -24.91 32.38
CA GLU A 120 32.78 -25.33 33.57
C GLU A 120 33.89 -26.31 33.16
N VAL A 121 35.12 -26.01 33.58
CA VAL A 121 36.30 -26.80 33.23
C VAL A 121 37.12 -27.00 34.49
N ASP A 122 37.47 -28.26 34.77
CA ASP A 122 38.42 -28.60 35.83
C ASP A 122 39.85 -28.54 35.26
N ALA A 123 40.48 -27.37 35.35
CA ALA A 123 41.83 -27.13 34.87
C ALA A 123 42.54 -26.07 35.73
N ALA A 124 43.87 -26.20 35.86
CA ALA A 124 44.69 -25.25 36.61
C ALA A 124 44.77 -23.85 35.96
N ALA A 125 44.65 -23.78 34.64
CA ALA A 125 44.65 -22.53 33.88
C ALA A 125 43.92 -22.69 32.54
N LEU A 126 43.33 -21.59 32.07
CA LEU A 126 42.68 -21.49 30.77
C LEU A 126 43.39 -20.42 29.93
N ARG A 127 43.54 -20.68 28.63
CA ARG A 127 44.04 -19.71 27.65
C ARG A 127 43.01 -19.54 26.54
N TYR A 128 42.68 -18.29 26.24
CA TYR A 128 41.83 -17.95 25.12
C TYR A 128 42.70 -17.48 23.96
N THR A 129 42.54 -18.12 22.80
CA THR A 129 43.26 -17.78 21.57
C THR A 129 42.24 -17.38 20.51
N VAL A 130 42.40 -16.20 19.95
CA VAL A 130 41.53 -15.66 18.89
C VAL A 130 42.31 -15.64 17.59
N ASN A 131 41.71 -16.18 16.52
CA ASN A 131 42.28 -16.06 15.20
C ASN A 131 41.97 -14.66 14.65
N THR A 132 43.01 -13.95 14.23
CA THR A 132 42.90 -12.64 13.57
C THR A 132 43.34 -12.76 12.14
N SER A 133 42.64 -12.10 11.23
CA SER A 133 43.05 -11.96 9.82
C SER A 133 42.60 -10.60 9.29
N PRO A 134 43.36 -9.99 8.36
CA PRO A 134 42.95 -8.76 7.70
C PRO A 134 41.76 -9.00 6.77
N GLY A 135 40.82 -8.05 6.77
CA GLY A 135 39.65 -8.04 5.89
C GLY A 135 39.64 -6.82 4.97
N GLU A 136 39.12 -6.99 3.76
CA GLU A 136 39.06 -5.96 2.72
C GLU A 136 37.61 -5.83 2.19
N ILE A 137 37.16 -4.60 1.94
CA ILE A 137 35.92 -4.31 1.21
C ILE A 137 36.26 -4.27 -0.29
N ARG A 138 35.72 -5.22 -1.07
CA ARG A 138 35.90 -5.27 -2.53
C ARG A 138 34.93 -4.38 -3.29
N ALA A 139 33.71 -4.25 -2.76
CA ALA A 139 32.67 -3.43 -3.34
C ALA A 139 31.75 -2.94 -2.23
N ALA A 140 31.31 -1.69 -2.30
CA ALA A 140 30.26 -1.15 -1.45
C ALA A 140 29.44 -0.14 -2.25
N ALA A 141 28.12 -0.26 -2.19
CA ALA A 141 27.20 0.62 -2.89
C ALA A 141 25.91 0.77 -2.11
N ALA A 142 25.31 1.95 -2.18
CA ALA A 142 23.96 2.22 -1.69
C ALA A 142 23.14 2.75 -2.88
N ALA A 143 21.89 2.27 -2.99
CA ALA A 143 20.97 2.79 -3.98
C ALA A 143 20.26 4.03 -3.43
N ASP A 144 19.91 4.95 -4.32
CA ASP A 144 19.13 6.13 -3.99
C ASP A 144 17.73 5.73 -3.51
N PHE A 145 17.18 6.48 -2.54
CA PHE A 145 15.87 6.17 -1.96
C PHE A 145 15.11 7.45 -1.54
N ALA A 146 13.80 7.37 -1.40
CA ALA A 146 12.97 8.51 -0.98
C ALA A 146 12.95 8.68 0.55
N ALA A 147 12.89 9.91 1.04
CA ALA A 147 13.13 10.23 2.46
C ALA A 147 12.23 9.53 3.48
N ALA A 148 10.95 9.26 3.18
CA ALA A 148 10.04 8.52 4.06
C ALA A 148 9.80 7.06 3.63
N SER A 149 10.51 6.55 2.63
CA SER A 149 10.33 5.15 2.21
C SER A 149 10.82 4.14 3.25
N GLY A 150 11.74 4.54 4.14
CA GLY A 150 12.38 3.65 5.12
C GLY A 150 13.17 2.50 4.48
N GLY A 151 13.45 2.58 3.18
CA GLY A 151 13.90 1.47 2.33
C GLY A 151 15.33 1.60 1.79
N GLY A 152 16.14 2.52 2.31
CA GLY A 152 17.53 2.65 1.88
C GLY A 152 18.31 1.35 2.15
N ARG A 153 19.08 0.88 1.18
CA ARG A 153 19.85 -0.37 1.29
C ARG A 153 21.29 -0.15 0.84
N LEU A 154 22.23 -0.35 1.76
CA LEU A 154 23.67 -0.37 1.50
C LEU A 154 24.14 -1.81 1.47
N VAL A 155 24.85 -2.19 0.41
CA VAL A 155 25.41 -3.54 0.24
C VAL A 155 26.92 -3.44 0.15
N ALA A 156 27.61 -4.24 0.96
CA ALA A 156 29.07 -4.32 0.99
C ALA A 156 29.54 -5.77 0.82
N ARG A 157 30.53 -5.98 -0.03
CA ARG A 157 31.22 -7.25 -0.25
C ARG A 157 32.54 -7.24 0.49
N VAL A 158 32.65 -8.12 1.48
CA VAL A 158 33.79 -8.21 2.39
C VAL A 158 34.52 -9.52 2.15
N VAL A 159 35.84 -9.44 2.09
CA VAL A 159 36.72 -10.56 1.76
C VAL A 159 37.80 -10.67 2.82
N ASN A 160 38.03 -11.90 3.29
CA ASN A 160 39.19 -12.20 4.11
C ASN A 160 40.42 -12.32 3.21
N VAL A 161 41.45 -11.52 3.47
CA VAL A 161 42.72 -11.56 2.72
C VAL A 161 43.85 -12.20 3.53
N GLY A 162 43.56 -12.68 4.74
CA GLY A 162 44.48 -13.40 5.60
C GLY A 162 44.54 -14.90 5.32
N THR A 163 45.31 -15.60 6.14
CA THR A 163 45.57 -17.05 6.01
C THR A 163 44.75 -17.90 6.97
N LEU A 164 44.02 -17.29 7.90
CA LEU A 164 43.23 -17.99 8.92
C LEU A 164 41.75 -17.64 8.78
N ARG A 165 40.90 -18.59 9.19
CA ARG A 165 39.49 -18.30 9.44
C ARG A 165 39.39 -17.39 10.65
N ALA A 166 38.75 -16.24 10.49
CA ALA A 166 38.62 -15.22 11.53
C ALA A 166 37.22 -14.60 11.54
N GLU A 167 36.90 -13.96 12.66
CA GLU A 167 35.69 -13.14 12.82
C GLU A 167 35.99 -11.70 12.41
N PHE A 168 35.00 -11.07 11.77
CA PHE A 168 35.02 -9.69 11.33
C PHE A 168 33.76 -8.97 11.77
N THR A 169 33.89 -7.69 12.08
CA THR A 169 32.75 -6.80 12.34
C THR A 169 32.71 -5.72 11.27
N VAL A 170 31.59 -5.60 10.57
CA VAL A 170 31.35 -4.57 9.56
C VAL A 170 30.44 -3.51 10.12
N THR A 171 30.85 -2.25 10.03
CA THR A 171 30.10 -1.10 10.52
C THR A 171 29.85 -0.10 9.41
N VAL A 172 28.74 0.61 9.54
CA VAL A 172 28.47 1.84 8.79
C VAL A 172 28.56 2.96 9.81
N ASP A 173 29.58 3.80 9.69
CA ASP A 173 29.89 4.91 10.58
C ASP A 173 30.18 6.20 9.80
N ARG A 174 30.30 7.32 10.52
CA ARG A 174 30.65 8.63 9.95
C ARG A 174 29.76 9.00 8.75
N CYS A 175 28.45 8.97 8.96
CA CYS A 175 27.50 9.42 7.95
C CYS A 175 27.36 10.94 7.98
N THR A 176 27.48 11.57 6.82
CA THR A 176 27.27 13.01 6.60
C THR A 176 25.98 13.24 5.81
N PRO A 177 25.16 14.25 6.17
CA PRO A 177 25.29 15.13 7.35
C PRO A 177 25.12 14.39 8.68
N ASP A 178 25.84 14.85 9.71
CA ASP A 178 25.82 14.24 11.05
C ASP A 178 24.39 14.21 11.62
N GLY A 179 23.96 13.05 12.12
CA GLY A 179 22.61 12.86 12.64
C GLY A 179 21.51 12.77 11.57
N GLY A 180 21.87 12.80 10.29
CA GLY A 180 20.93 12.61 9.18
C GLY A 180 20.45 11.18 9.02
N ILE A 181 21.36 10.22 9.19
CA ILE A 181 21.08 8.78 9.10
C ILE A 181 20.96 8.20 10.51
N ALA A 182 19.91 7.40 10.74
CA ALA A 182 19.72 6.67 11.99
C ALA A 182 20.84 5.65 12.21
N ALA A 183 21.20 5.40 13.47
CA ALA A 183 22.30 4.50 13.82
C ALA A 183 22.09 3.09 13.23
N VAL A 184 23.05 2.66 12.42
CA VAL A 184 23.03 1.35 11.73
C VAL A 184 23.69 0.30 12.62
N ALA A 185 23.03 -0.84 12.80
CA ALA A 185 23.57 -1.94 13.60
C ALA A 185 24.76 -2.61 12.89
N ALA A 186 25.84 -2.82 13.63
CA ALA A 186 27.01 -3.56 13.17
C ALA A 186 26.68 -5.04 12.90
N GLN A 187 27.24 -5.60 11.83
CA GLN A 187 27.09 -7.01 11.48
C GLN A 187 28.39 -7.76 11.69
N THR A 188 28.30 -8.96 12.28
CA THR A 188 29.44 -9.84 12.54
C THR A 188 29.40 -11.02 11.59
N LEU A 189 30.54 -11.37 11.02
CA LEU A 189 30.67 -12.44 10.04
C LEU A 189 31.97 -13.21 10.26
N THR A 190 31.93 -14.50 9.95
CA THR A 190 33.09 -15.38 10.05
C THR A 190 33.45 -15.85 8.66
N LEU A 191 34.62 -15.44 8.17
CA LEU A 191 35.09 -15.79 6.82
C LEU A 191 36.20 -16.83 6.89
N ALA A 192 36.17 -17.77 5.96
CA ALA A 192 37.25 -18.71 5.73
C ALA A 192 38.49 -17.99 5.17
N ALA A 193 39.65 -18.65 5.19
CA ALA A 193 40.83 -18.17 4.49
C ALA A 193 40.73 -18.48 2.98
N PRO A 194 41.15 -17.58 2.08
CA PRO A 194 41.27 -17.88 0.65
C PRO A 194 42.23 -19.04 0.40
N PRO A 195 42.04 -19.82 -0.69
CA PRO A 195 40.95 -19.74 -1.67
C PRO A 195 39.69 -20.55 -1.27
N GLY A 196 39.53 -20.89 0.02
CA GLY A 196 38.43 -21.74 0.47
C GLY A 196 37.05 -21.09 0.30
N ASP A 197 36.03 -21.93 0.11
CA ASP A 197 34.64 -21.49 0.08
C ASP A 197 34.28 -20.73 1.38
N GLY A 198 33.64 -19.57 1.21
CA GLY A 198 33.30 -18.67 2.32
C GLY A 198 34.41 -17.69 2.73
N ALA A 199 35.41 -17.46 1.88
CA ALA A 199 36.37 -16.37 2.05
C ALA A 199 35.78 -14.97 1.77
N GLU A 200 34.63 -14.93 1.09
CA GLU A 200 33.88 -13.70 0.80
C GLU A 200 32.45 -13.80 1.34
N ALA A 201 31.89 -12.67 1.78
CA ALA A 201 30.48 -12.54 2.10
C ALA A 201 29.93 -11.18 1.66
N GLU A 202 28.64 -11.18 1.32
CA GLU A 202 27.88 -9.97 1.05
C GLU A 202 27.04 -9.61 2.28
N VAL A 203 27.09 -8.34 2.67
CA VAL A 203 26.44 -7.81 3.87
C VAL A 203 25.57 -6.65 3.45
N ALA A 204 24.30 -6.69 3.82
CA ALA A 204 23.33 -5.63 3.51
C ALA A 204 22.88 -4.92 4.78
N PHE A 205 22.94 -3.59 4.78
CA PHE A 205 22.50 -2.71 5.85
C PHE A 205 21.28 -1.91 5.41
N ALA A 206 20.30 -1.78 6.31
CA ALA A 206 19.18 -0.86 6.12
C ALA A 206 19.58 0.54 6.57
N LEU A 207 19.33 1.50 5.70
CA LEU A 207 19.51 2.93 5.95
C LEU A 207 18.13 3.55 6.14
N SER A 208 18.00 4.36 7.18
CA SER A 208 16.81 5.15 7.42
C SER A 208 17.23 6.55 7.86
N LEU A 209 16.50 7.55 7.38
CA LEU A 209 16.69 8.92 7.85
C LEU A 209 16.14 9.07 9.26
N THR A 210 16.75 9.96 10.04
CA THR A 210 16.14 10.40 11.29
C THR A 210 14.89 11.23 10.99
N PRO A 211 13.88 11.27 11.89
CA PRO A 211 12.66 12.05 11.66
C PRO A 211 12.93 13.53 11.38
N ALA A 212 13.99 14.09 11.97
CA ALA A 212 14.42 15.46 11.74
C ALA A 212 14.97 15.67 10.32
N ALA A 213 15.78 14.73 9.82
CA ALA A 213 16.36 14.79 8.49
C ALA A 213 15.33 14.45 7.39
N ALA A 214 14.37 13.56 7.67
CA ALA A 214 13.28 13.28 6.74
C ALA A 214 12.33 14.46 6.54
N ALA A 215 12.27 15.40 7.50
CA ALA A 215 11.45 16.61 7.45
C ALA A 215 12.17 17.82 6.82
N ALA A 216 13.50 17.78 6.72
CA ALA A 216 14.31 18.84 6.14
C ALA A 216 14.68 18.45 4.70
N ASP A 217 14.08 19.15 3.74
CA ASP A 217 14.34 19.11 2.29
C ASP A 217 15.05 17.84 1.78
N ALA A 218 14.22 16.87 1.44
CA ALA A 218 14.62 15.64 0.79
C ALA A 218 15.00 15.95 -0.67
N ASP A 219 16.25 16.29 -0.90
CA ASP A 219 16.97 16.28 -2.20
C ASP A 219 18.46 16.55 -1.88
N ALA A 220 19.01 15.71 -0.99
CA ALA A 220 20.34 15.87 -0.44
C ALA A 220 21.21 14.65 -0.71
N GLU A 221 22.50 14.90 -0.94
CA GLU A 221 23.50 13.85 -1.06
C GLU A 221 24.01 13.46 0.34
N TYR A 222 23.96 12.17 0.64
CA TYR A 222 24.46 11.58 1.86
C TYR A 222 25.73 10.79 1.56
N SER A 223 26.64 10.72 2.53
CA SER A 223 27.81 9.85 2.45
C SER A 223 28.01 9.13 3.77
N CYS A 224 28.30 7.83 3.74
CA CYS A 224 28.62 7.03 4.91
C CYS A 224 29.91 6.25 4.70
N VAL A 225 30.65 6.00 5.77
CA VAL A 225 31.85 5.16 5.72
C VAL A 225 31.51 3.74 6.17
N VAL A 226 31.79 2.77 5.30
CA VAL A 226 31.73 1.35 5.64
C VAL A 226 33.12 0.92 6.09
N ALA A 227 33.24 0.39 7.29
CA ALA A 227 34.50 -0.07 7.85
C ALA A 227 34.44 -1.56 8.23
N VAL A 228 35.52 -2.29 7.99
CA VAL A 228 35.73 -3.67 8.44
C VAL A 228 36.73 -3.66 9.58
N ARG A 229 36.36 -4.33 10.67
CA ARG A 229 37.21 -4.53 11.84
C ARG A 229 37.50 -6.01 12.05
N ASP A 230 38.71 -6.32 12.50
CA ASP A 230 39.12 -7.68 12.85
C ASP A 230 38.50 -8.14 14.20
N ALA A 231 38.79 -9.38 14.60
CA ALA A 231 38.31 -9.96 15.86
C ALA A 231 38.81 -9.24 17.13
N LEU A 232 39.79 -8.33 17.01
CA LEU A 232 40.28 -7.47 18.09
C LEU A 232 39.76 -6.03 17.96
N ALA A 233 38.74 -5.82 17.14
CA ALA A 233 38.10 -4.53 16.85
C ALA A 233 39.04 -3.48 16.22
N ARG A 234 40.11 -3.91 15.55
CA ARG A 234 40.99 -3.01 14.80
C ARG A 234 40.46 -2.84 13.38
N GLU A 235 40.37 -1.61 12.92
CA GLU A 235 39.97 -1.28 11.55
C GLU A 235 41.04 -1.75 10.56
N THR A 236 40.65 -2.62 9.62
CA THR A 236 41.56 -3.16 8.60
C THR A 236 41.37 -2.47 7.24
N HIS A 237 40.15 -2.05 6.92
CA HIS A 237 39.83 -1.33 5.69
C HIS A 237 38.53 -0.53 5.86
N ALA A 238 38.44 0.65 5.24
CA ALA A 238 37.25 1.48 5.20
C ALA A 238 37.06 2.14 3.82
N VAL A 239 35.80 2.27 3.39
CA VAL A 239 35.39 2.85 2.10
C VAL A 239 34.21 3.79 2.31
N ALA A 240 34.28 4.98 1.72
CA ALA A 240 33.15 5.92 1.71
C ALA A 240 32.18 5.60 0.56
N VAL A 241 30.88 5.66 0.84
CA VAL A 241 29.79 5.42 -0.11
C VAL A 241 28.88 6.63 -0.09
N SER A 242 28.62 7.23 -1.25
CA SER A 242 27.63 8.31 -1.42
C SER A 242 26.36 7.80 -2.09
N PHE A 243 25.24 8.43 -1.75
CA PHE A 243 23.91 8.14 -2.31
C PHE A 243 23.01 9.37 -2.18
N ALA A 244 22.04 9.51 -3.08
CA ALA A 244 21.07 10.61 -3.06
C ALA A 244 19.77 10.18 -2.37
N VAL A 245 19.14 11.13 -1.67
CA VAL A 245 17.81 10.93 -1.09
C VAL A 245 16.81 11.88 -1.72
N ALA A 246 15.79 11.31 -2.37
CA ALA A 246 14.79 12.05 -3.13
C ALA A 246 13.61 12.52 -2.26
N ALA A 247 13.00 13.64 -2.68
CA ALA A 247 11.81 14.22 -2.07
C ALA A 247 10.63 13.26 -1.97
N ILE A 248 9.87 13.37 -0.88
CA ILE A 248 8.54 12.76 -0.83
C ILE A 248 7.61 13.70 -1.60
N VAL A 249 7.15 13.26 -2.76
CA VAL A 249 6.04 13.93 -3.45
C VAL A 249 4.76 13.51 -2.72
N ASP A 250 4.25 14.39 -1.87
CA ASP A 250 3.02 14.17 -1.11
C ASP A 250 1.81 14.52 -1.99
N ASP A 251 1.43 13.61 -2.89
CA ASP A 251 0.20 13.69 -3.68
C ASP A 251 -1.01 13.35 -2.80
N ARG A 252 -1.17 14.03 -1.65
CA ARG A 252 -2.47 14.02 -0.96
C ARG A 252 -3.41 14.84 -1.83
N GLY A 253 -4.10 14.13 -2.74
CA GLY A 253 -5.19 14.71 -3.53
C GLY A 253 -6.08 15.61 -2.68
N THR A 254 -6.69 16.60 -3.33
CA THR A 254 -7.49 17.65 -2.68
C THR A 254 -8.44 17.06 -1.63
N GLN A 255 -8.27 17.44 -0.36
CA GLN A 255 -9.31 17.25 0.65
C GLN A 255 -10.46 18.20 0.35
N GLY A 256 -11.26 17.85 -0.66
CA GLY A 256 -12.48 18.53 -1.03
C GLY A 256 -13.58 18.23 -0.02
N GLY A 257 -13.54 18.91 1.13
CA GLY A 257 -14.71 19.14 1.97
C GLY A 257 -15.03 20.61 1.91
N SER A 258 -16.24 20.99 1.49
CA SER A 258 -16.68 22.37 1.61
C SER A 258 -16.67 22.76 3.09
N LEU A 259 -15.76 23.67 3.47
CA LEU A 259 -15.87 24.39 4.73
C LEU A 259 -17.16 25.20 4.65
N ALA A 260 -18.22 24.71 5.27
CA ALA A 260 -19.36 25.56 5.59
C ALA A 260 -18.81 26.69 6.47
N ALA A 261 -18.81 27.90 5.94
CA ALA A 261 -18.43 29.10 6.64
C ALA A 261 -19.43 29.39 7.78
N SER A 262 -19.26 28.70 8.90
CA SER A 262 -19.66 29.16 10.24
C SER A 262 -19.05 28.24 11.27
N GLY A 263 -18.23 28.83 12.13
CA GLY A 263 -17.62 28.15 13.25
C GLY A 263 -18.68 27.64 14.22
N THR A 264 -18.98 26.35 14.13
CA THR A 264 -19.47 25.52 15.22
C THR A 264 -19.11 24.08 14.89
N GLY A 265 -18.19 23.51 15.68
CA GLY A 265 -17.85 22.09 15.60
C GLY A 265 -19.06 21.26 15.96
N ALA A 266 -19.68 20.63 14.95
CA ALA A 266 -20.68 19.60 15.13
C ALA A 266 -20.11 18.29 14.59
N THR A 267 -19.86 17.35 15.50
CA THR A 267 -19.61 15.94 15.20
C THR A 267 -20.82 15.38 14.47
N ALA A 268 -20.67 15.11 13.17
CA ALA A 268 -21.69 14.46 12.35
C ALA A 268 -21.82 12.99 12.77
N THR A 269 -22.82 12.71 13.60
CA THR A 269 -23.46 11.40 13.68
C THR A 269 -24.29 11.18 12.41
N GLY A 270 -24.30 9.94 11.92
CA GLY A 270 -24.80 9.57 10.60
C GLY A 270 -26.20 10.07 10.27
N GLY A 271 -26.35 10.51 9.02
CA GLY A 271 -27.62 10.87 8.40
C GLY A 271 -27.35 11.24 6.95
N ALA A 272 -27.76 10.36 6.04
CA ALA A 272 -27.71 10.59 4.61
C ALA A 272 -28.54 11.84 4.24
N ALA A 273 -27.90 12.79 3.55
CA ALA A 273 -28.58 13.74 2.69
C ALA A 273 -27.62 14.18 1.58
N ASP A 274 -28.05 13.88 0.36
CA ASP A 274 -27.48 14.12 -0.96
C ASP A 274 -26.50 15.29 -1.11
N GLY A 275 -25.32 14.96 -1.62
CA GLY A 275 -24.31 15.90 -2.10
C GLY A 275 -23.72 15.45 -3.43
N VAL A 276 -24.57 15.12 -4.41
CA VAL A 276 -24.12 14.90 -5.79
C VAL A 276 -23.88 16.28 -6.41
N GLN A 277 -22.61 16.67 -6.55
CA GLN A 277 -22.20 17.69 -7.52
C GLN A 277 -22.46 17.13 -8.92
N LEU A 278 -23.69 17.29 -9.40
CA LEU A 278 -24.02 17.20 -10.80
C LEU A 278 -23.33 18.36 -11.50
N LEU A 279 -22.34 18.02 -12.33
CA LEU A 279 -22.02 18.68 -13.58
C LEU A 279 -23.21 19.53 -14.05
N ALA A 280 -22.98 20.82 -14.30
CA ALA A 280 -23.95 21.76 -14.84
C ALA A 280 -24.71 21.13 -16.01
N ARG A 281 -25.86 20.54 -15.68
CA ARG A 281 -26.85 20.06 -16.62
C ARG A 281 -27.92 21.13 -16.57
N GLU A 282 -28.15 21.80 -17.70
CA GLU A 282 -29.26 22.75 -17.84
C GLU A 282 -30.53 22.07 -17.32
N ALA A 283 -31.06 22.57 -16.20
CA ALA A 283 -32.28 22.06 -15.61
C ALA A 283 -33.40 22.20 -16.64
N THR A 284 -33.92 21.08 -17.12
CA THR A 284 -35.00 21.10 -18.11
C THR A 284 -36.32 21.34 -17.38
N CYS A 285 -37.30 21.95 -18.08
CA CYS A 285 -38.63 22.23 -17.53
C CYS A 285 -39.38 21.01 -16.97
N VAL A 286 -38.93 19.79 -17.28
CA VAL A 286 -39.48 18.53 -16.77
C VAL A 286 -39.12 18.33 -15.28
N ASP A 287 -37.95 18.81 -14.87
CA ASP A 287 -37.45 18.64 -13.50
C ASP A 287 -38.03 19.70 -12.57
N ALA A 288 -38.36 20.89 -13.10
CA ALA A 288 -38.94 22.00 -12.33
C ALA A 288 -40.45 21.86 -12.10
N CYS A 289 -41.19 21.25 -13.03
CA CYS A 289 -42.64 21.05 -12.92
C CYS A 289 -42.98 19.58 -13.25
N PRO A 290 -43.05 18.68 -12.25
CA PRO A 290 -43.22 17.25 -12.47
C PRO A 290 -44.62 16.85 -12.96
N SER A 291 -45.60 17.75 -12.92
CA SER A 291 -46.96 17.48 -13.39
C SER A 291 -47.30 18.30 -14.65
N PHE A 292 -47.90 17.63 -15.65
CA PHE A 292 -48.21 18.27 -16.93
C PHE A 292 -49.41 19.23 -16.87
N PHE A 293 -50.25 19.11 -15.84
CA PHE A 293 -51.46 19.91 -15.66
C PHE A 293 -51.23 21.19 -14.83
N ASP A 294 -50.03 21.40 -14.30
CA ASP A 294 -49.73 22.57 -13.49
C ASP A 294 -49.34 23.76 -14.38
N VAL A 295 -50.38 24.33 -15.00
CA VAL A 295 -50.26 25.44 -15.96
C VAL A 295 -49.68 26.69 -15.28
N LEU A 296 -49.91 26.86 -13.98
CA LEU A 296 -49.34 27.95 -13.19
C LEU A 296 -47.83 27.78 -13.01
N CYS A 297 -47.35 26.56 -12.72
CA CYS A 297 -45.92 26.26 -12.68
C CYS A 297 -45.25 26.53 -14.04
N LEU A 298 -45.87 26.08 -15.14
CA LEU A 298 -45.33 26.28 -16.50
C LEU A 298 -45.34 27.74 -16.98
N ALA A 299 -46.27 28.57 -16.49
CA ALA A 299 -46.42 29.96 -16.92
C ALA A 299 -45.48 30.93 -16.16
N PHE A 300 -45.16 30.64 -14.91
CA PHE A 300 -44.37 31.55 -14.05
C PHE A 300 -42.93 31.10 -13.81
N ALA A 301 -42.56 29.86 -14.12
CA ALA A 301 -41.16 29.43 -14.14
C ALA A 301 -40.46 29.97 -15.40
N GLY A 302 -39.54 30.92 -15.22
CA GLY A 302 -38.81 31.57 -16.30
C GLY A 302 -38.10 30.56 -17.20
N GLY A 303 -38.59 30.41 -18.44
CA GLY A 303 -38.00 29.55 -19.47
C GLY A 303 -38.94 28.49 -20.09
N CYS A 304 -40.11 28.22 -19.52
CA CYS A 304 -40.96 27.08 -19.92
C CYS A 304 -42.18 27.42 -20.83
N LEU A 305 -42.24 28.65 -21.35
CA LEU A 305 -43.35 29.19 -22.16
C LEU A 305 -43.70 28.35 -23.41
N ALA A 306 -42.70 27.72 -24.05
CA ALA A 306 -42.91 26.93 -25.25
C ALA A 306 -43.82 25.71 -25.02
N ARG A 307 -43.73 25.07 -23.84
CA ARG A 307 -44.62 23.96 -23.48
C ARG A 307 -46.00 24.42 -23.05
N ALA A 308 -46.10 25.58 -22.41
CA ALA A 308 -47.39 26.16 -22.04
C ALA A 308 -48.22 26.45 -23.31
N ALA A 309 -47.59 26.99 -24.36
CA ALA A 309 -48.23 27.20 -25.65
C ALA A 309 -48.70 25.88 -26.31
N ALA A 310 -47.90 24.81 -26.22
CA ALA A 310 -48.26 23.50 -26.79
C ALA A 310 -49.47 22.86 -26.08
N VAL A 311 -49.55 22.95 -24.76
CA VAL A 311 -50.69 22.43 -23.98
C VAL A 311 -51.96 23.22 -24.30
N VAL A 312 -51.88 24.55 -24.35
CA VAL A 312 -53.02 25.41 -24.72
C VAL A 312 -53.48 25.11 -26.15
N ALA A 313 -52.56 24.97 -27.11
CA ALA A 313 -52.89 24.60 -28.48
C ALA A 313 -53.59 23.23 -28.56
N GLY A 314 -53.12 22.23 -27.81
CA GLY A 314 -53.75 20.91 -27.74
C GLY A 314 -55.18 20.97 -27.20
N VAL A 315 -55.43 21.75 -26.17
CA VAL A 315 -56.77 21.95 -25.59
C VAL A 315 -57.70 22.67 -26.58
N VAL A 316 -57.19 23.68 -27.29
CA VAL A 316 -57.97 24.40 -28.32
C VAL A 316 -58.33 23.48 -29.49
N VAL A 317 -57.40 22.64 -29.96
CA VAL A 317 -57.66 21.66 -31.02
C VAL A 317 -58.68 20.62 -30.55
N ALA A 318 -58.56 20.11 -29.32
CA ALA A 318 -59.53 19.17 -28.75
C ALA A 318 -60.93 19.79 -28.64
N CYS A 319 -61.04 21.05 -28.19
CA CYS A 319 -62.31 21.77 -28.15
C CYS A 319 -62.89 22.02 -29.56
N CYS A 320 -62.06 22.37 -30.54
CA CYS A 320 -62.49 22.55 -31.94
C CYS A 320 -62.98 21.23 -32.55
N CYS A 321 -62.32 20.10 -32.26
CA CYS A 321 -62.75 18.77 -32.69
C CYS A 321 -64.10 18.40 -32.05
N LEU A 322 -64.29 18.64 -30.75
CA LEU A 322 -65.55 18.37 -30.05
C LEU A 322 -66.70 19.26 -30.56
N ALA A 323 -66.43 20.54 -30.85
CA ALA A 323 -67.41 21.47 -31.43
C ALA A 323 -67.76 21.11 -32.89
N GLY A 324 -66.82 20.56 -33.65
CA GLY A 324 -67.04 20.03 -35.00
C GLY A 324 -67.93 18.79 -35.01
N VAL A 325 -67.72 17.88 -34.04
CA VAL A 325 -68.56 16.68 -33.85
C VAL A 325 -69.98 17.05 -33.40
N ALA A 326 -70.15 18.10 -32.59
CA ALA A 326 -71.48 18.58 -32.17
C ALA A 326 -72.31 19.21 -33.31
N ARG A 327 -71.67 19.69 -34.39
CA ARG A 327 -72.37 20.31 -35.54
C ARG A 327 -72.73 19.35 -36.68
N ARG A 328 -72.24 18.10 -36.66
CA ARG A 328 -72.59 17.06 -37.65
C ARG A 328 -72.69 15.68 -37.00
N PRO A 329 -73.84 15.31 -36.43
CA PRO A 329 -74.01 14.03 -35.72
C PRO A 329 -74.00 12.79 -36.64
N GLN A 330 -73.83 12.93 -37.95
CA GLN A 330 -73.91 11.82 -38.91
C GLN A 330 -72.57 11.08 -39.14
N LEU A 331 -71.47 11.48 -38.50
CA LEU A 331 -70.16 10.82 -38.64
C LEU A 331 -69.78 9.89 -37.47
N LEU A 332 -70.63 9.77 -36.45
CA LEU A 332 -70.41 8.91 -35.28
C LEU A 332 -70.75 7.42 -35.50
N CYS A 333 -71.26 7.04 -36.67
CA CYS A 333 -71.61 5.64 -36.98
C CYS A 333 -70.45 4.78 -37.54
N TRP A 334 -69.25 5.32 -37.76
CA TRP A 334 -68.13 4.56 -38.37
C TRP A 334 -67.02 4.09 -37.40
N LEU A 335 -67.08 4.44 -36.10
CA LEU A 335 -66.04 4.07 -35.13
C LEU A 335 -66.49 3.04 -34.07
N CYS A 336 -67.74 2.57 -34.12
CA CYS A 336 -68.18 1.41 -33.34
C CYS A 336 -68.57 0.27 -34.28
N GLY A 337 -67.58 -0.53 -34.69
CA GLY A 337 -67.77 -1.86 -35.30
C GLY A 337 -68.03 -2.93 -34.22
N PRO A 338 -68.61 -4.09 -34.61
CA PRO A 338 -69.54 -4.84 -33.77
C PRO A 338 -68.88 -5.81 -32.78
N ARG A 339 -69.72 -6.19 -31.81
CA ARG A 339 -69.57 -7.33 -30.89
C ARG A 339 -69.21 -8.63 -31.61
#